data_AF-A0A7X9A815-F1
#
_entry.id   AF-A0A7X9A815-F1
#
_cell.length_a   1.000
_cell.length_b   1.000
_cell.length_c   1.000
_cell.angle_alpha   90.00
_cell.angle_beta   90.00
_cell.angle_gamma   90.00
#
_symmetry.space_group_name_H-M   'P 1'
#
loop_
_entity.id
_entity.type
_entity.pdbx_description
1 polymer ?
#
loop_
_entity_poly.entity_id
_entity_poly.type
_entity_poly.pdbx_seq_one_letter_code
_entity_poly.pdbx_strand_id
1 'polypeptide(L)' 'VAKKLLLLINRIDPAALSKRYKITETMGGVDEYLDLIGRKRGFLGPGGIVKLEQTAFMILQEFRQGKIGRFTLERPPN' A
#
# COMPACT_ATOMS: atom_id res chain seq x y z
N VAL A 1 10.91 -1.90 -2.69
CA VAL A 1 10.11 -1.32 -3.81
C VAL A 1 8.70 -0.89 -3.38
N ALA A 2 7.86 -1.78 -2.85
CA ALA A 2 6.48 -1.45 -2.43
C ALA A 2 6.40 -0.28 -1.44
N LYS A 3 7.36 -0.16 -0.51
CA LYS A 3 7.42 0.97 0.43
C LYS A 3 7.48 2.33 -0.27
N LYS A 4 8.35 2.46 -1.28
CA LYS A 4 8.52 3.70 -2.06
C LYS A 4 7.26 4.04 -2.85
N LEU A 5 6.59 3.01 -3.37
CA LEU A 5 5.30 3.18 -4.05
C LEU A 5 4.22 3.68 -3.09
N LEU A 6 4.07 3.07 -1.91
CA LEU A 6 3.10 3.51 -0.91
C LEU A 6 3.36 4.96 -0.48
N LEU A 7 4.63 5.34 -0.25
CA LEU A 7 4.99 6.73 0.04
C LEU A 7 4.59 7.68 -1.09
N LEU A 8 4.85 7.29 -2.34
CA LEU A 8 4.55 8.11 -3.50
C LEU A 8 3.03 8.27 -3.68
N ILE A 9 2.27 7.20 -3.58
CA ILE A 9 0.80 7.26 -3.64
C ILE A 9 0.26 8.12 -2.50
N ASN A 10 0.74 7.92 -1.27
CA ASN A 10 0.30 8.72 -0.11
C ASN A 10 0.61 10.22 -0.27
N ARG A 11 1.67 10.57 -1.00
CA ARG A 11 2.00 11.97 -1.32
C ARG A 11 1.15 12.56 -2.46
N ILE A 12 0.71 11.73 -3.41
CA ILE A 12 -0.10 12.18 -4.55
C ILE A 12 -1.58 12.25 -4.16
N ASP A 13 -2.09 11.17 -3.58
CA ASP A 13 -3.48 11.03 -3.13
C ASP A 13 -3.54 10.09 -1.92
N PRO A 14 -3.50 10.61 -0.68
CA PRO A 14 -3.62 9.79 0.53
C PRO A 14 -4.99 9.11 0.62
N ALA A 15 -6.05 9.72 0.07
CA ALA A 15 -7.40 9.17 0.14
C ALA A 15 -7.55 7.88 -0.69
N ALA A 16 -6.73 7.69 -1.72
CA ALA A 16 -6.76 6.48 -2.54
C ALA A 16 -6.41 5.21 -1.74
N LEU A 17 -5.37 5.28 -0.89
CA LEU A 17 -4.99 4.16 -0.02
C LEU A 17 -6.06 3.89 1.03
N SER A 18 -6.58 4.96 1.66
CA SER A 18 -7.68 4.87 2.62
C SER A 18 -8.93 4.24 2.01
N LYS A 19 -9.30 4.63 0.79
CA LYS A 19 -10.46 4.08 0.07
C LYS A 19 -10.24 2.62 -0.33
N ARG A 20 -9.05 2.27 -0.82
CA ARG A 20 -8.74 0.89 -1.28
C ARG A 20 -8.65 -0.10 -0.12
N TYR A 21 -8.01 0.29 0.97
CA TYR A 21 -7.71 -0.61 2.09
C TYR A 21 -8.60 -0.37 3.31
N LYS A 22 -9.56 0.57 3.23
CA LYS A 22 -10.45 0.96 4.33
C LYS A 22 -9.64 1.33 5.59
N ILE A 23 -8.68 2.23 5.40
CA ILE A 23 -7.77 2.72 6.44
C ILE A 23 -8.20 4.14 6.78
N THR A 24 -8.69 4.34 7.99
CA THR A 24 -9.18 5.64 8.51
C THR A 24 -8.14 6.37 9.34
N GLU A 25 -7.02 5.72 9.67
CA GLU A 25 -6.00 6.26 10.57
C GLU A 25 -4.84 6.89 9.78
N THR A 26 -4.36 8.02 10.28
CA THR A 26 -3.12 8.66 9.85
C THR A 26 -1.95 7.83 10.38
N MET A 27 -1.45 6.90 9.57
CA MET A 27 -0.34 6.05 9.99
C MET A 27 0.96 6.82 10.13
N GLY A 28 1.76 6.46 11.15
CA GLY A 28 3.06 7.07 11.44
C GLY A 28 4.15 6.64 10.46
N GLY A 29 3.97 5.52 9.75
CA GLY A 29 4.95 5.03 8.79
C GLY A 29 4.45 4.00 7.78
N VAL A 30 5.28 3.74 6.77
CA VAL A 30 4.97 2.78 5.69
C VAL A 30 4.91 1.34 6.19
N ASP A 31 5.71 1.03 7.20
CA ASP A 31 5.74 -0.29 7.83
C ASP A 31 4.44 -0.60 8.56
N GLU A 32 3.87 0.37 9.28
CA GLU A 32 2.54 0.24 9.89
C GLU A 32 1.45 0.07 8.83
N TYR A 33 1.57 0.80 7.70
CA TYR A 33 0.66 0.63 6.56
C TYR A 33 0.72 -0.81 6.00
N LEU A 34 1.92 -1.35 5.81
CA LEU A 34 2.10 -2.71 5.32
C LEU A 34 1.56 -3.75 6.31
N ASP A 35 1.85 -3.57 7.61
CA ASP A 35 1.35 -4.47 8.65
C ASP A 35 -0.19 -4.44 8.68
N LEU A 36 -0.81 -3.26 8.71
CA LEU A 36 -2.26 -3.13 8.75
C LEU A 36 -2.93 -3.73 7.50
N ILE A 37 -2.42 -3.43 6.30
CA ILE A 37 -2.94 -4.00 5.05
C ILE A 37 -2.80 -5.52 5.08
N GLY A 38 -1.66 -6.03 5.53
CA GLY A 38 -1.39 -7.46 5.65
C GLY A 38 -2.38 -8.15 6.59
N ARG A 39 -2.63 -7.58 7.77
CA ARG A 39 -3.64 -8.07 8.72
C ARG A 39 -5.04 -8.07 8.13
N LYS A 40 -5.49 -6.95 7.55
CA LYS A 40 -6.83 -6.82 6.95
C LYS A 40 -7.05 -7.79 5.79
N ARG A 41 -5.99 -8.17 5.08
CA ARG A 41 -6.04 -9.11 3.94
C ARG A 41 -5.72 -10.55 4.33
N GLY A 42 -5.44 -10.83 5.61
CA GLY A 42 -5.17 -12.19 6.09
C GLY A 42 -3.79 -12.73 5.70
N PHE A 43 -2.83 -11.87 5.35
CA PHE A 43 -1.44 -12.27 5.12
C PHE A 43 -0.71 -12.50 6.44
N LEU A 44 -1.17 -13.48 7.21
CA LEU A 44 -0.63 -13.85 8.50
C LEU A 44 0.20 -15.13 8.38
N GLY A 45 1.32 -15.15 9.09
CA GLY A 45 2.15 -16.32 9.35
C GLY A 45 1.88 -16.91 10.74
N PRO A 46 2.71 -17.88 11.15
CA PRO A 46 2.67 -18.44 12.50
C PRO A 46 2.73 -17.33 13.56
N GLY A 47 1.92 -17.47 14.62
CA GLY A 47 1.86 -16.48 15.70
C GLY A 47 1.18 -15.14 15.33
N GLY A 48 0.49 -15.04 14.18
CA GLY A 48 -0.20 -13.82 13.78
C GLY A 48 0.73 -12.70 13.28
N ILE A 49 1.96 -13.07 12.91
CA ILE A 49 2.96 -12.16 12.33
C ILE A 49 2.61 -11.91 10.87
N VAL A 50 2.60 -10.67 10.43
CA VAL A 50 2.28 -10.33 9.04
C VAL A 50 3.40 -10.77 8.09
N LYS A 51 3.01 -11.43 6.99
CA LYS A 51 3.88 -11.73 5.86
C LYS A 51 4.04 -10.47 5.01
N LEU A 52 4.96 -9.60 5.44
CA LEU A 52 5.22 -8.30 4.81
C LEU A 52 5.57 -8.43 3.32
N GLU A 53 6.33 -9.46 2.94
CA GLU A 53 6.75 -9.66 1.54
C GLU A 53 5.57 -10.01 0.62
N GLN A 54 4.69 -10.92 1.06
CA GLN A 54 3.47 -11.26 0.32
C GLN A 54 2.53 -10.06 0.23
N THR A 55 2.42 -9.29 1.31
CA THR A 55 1.63 -8.06 1.34
C THR A 55 2.18 -7.03 0.35
N ALA A 56 3.49 -6.80 0.37
CA ALA A 56 4.17 -5.90 -0.56
C ALA A 56 3.97 -6.33 -2.02
N PHE A 57 4.07 -7.62 -2.32
CA PHE A 57 3.83 -8.16 -3.65
C PHE A 57 2.38 -7.92 -4.10
N MET A 58 1.40 -8.18 -3.23
CA MET A 58 -0.02 -7.94 -3.50
C MET A 58 -0.29 -6.46 -3.81
N ILE A 59 0.27 -5.54 -3.03
CA ILE A 59 0.12 -4.10 -3.26
C ILE A 59 0.68 -3.70 -4.63
N LEU A 60 1.85 -4.23 -5.02
CA LEU A 60 2.43 -3.98 -6.34
C LEU A 60 1.54 -4.51 -7.47
N GLN A 61 0.92 -5.69 -7.29
CA GLN A 61 -0.03 -6.25 -8.25
C GLN A 61 -1.28 -5.39 -8.37
N GLU A 62 -1.88 -4.96 -7.25
CA GLU A 62 -3.06 -4.11 -7.26
C GLU A 62 -2.77 -2.75 -7.91
N PHE A 63 -1.60 -2.19 -7.67
CA PHE A 63 -1.14 -0.98 -8.35
C PHE A 63 -1.05 -1.16 -9.86
N ARG A 64 -0.35 -2.22 -10.33
CA ARG A 64 -0.21 -2.51 -11.76
C ARG A 64 -1.55 -2.76 -12.46
N GLN A 65 -2.52 -3.29 -11.72
CA GLN A 65 -3.88 -3.54 -12.21
C GLN A 65 -4.78 -2.30 -12.13
N GLY A 66 -4.27 -1.15 -11.66
CA GLY A 66 -5.04 0.09 -11.50
C GLY A 66 -6.10 0.04 -10.38
N LYS A 67 -6.05 -0.97 -9.51
CA LYS A 67 -7.06 -1.19 -8.45
C LYS A 67 -6.97 -0.19 -7.31
N ILE A 68 -5.79 0.40 -7.10
CA ILE A 68 -5.56 1.46 -6.11
C ILE A 68 -5.98 2.83 -6.67
N GLY A 69 -6.03 2.95 -8.01
CA GLY A 69 -6.26 4.19 -8.74
C GLY A 69 -5.36 4.26 -9.97
N ARG A 70 -5.57 5.27 -10.81
CA ARG A 70 -4.73 5.55 -11.98
C ARG A 70 -3.70 6.61 -11.58
N PHE A 71 -2.45 6.19 -11.41
CA PHE A 71 -1.35 7.07 -11.03
C PHE A 71 -0.26 7.02 -12.09
N THR A 72 0.35 8.17 -12.36
CA THR A 72 1.56 8.26 -13.17
C THR A 72 2.76 8.37 -12.23
N LEU A 73 3.75 7.49 -12.40
CA LEU A 73 4.99 7.51 -11.59
C LEU A 73 6.01 8.55 -12.09
N GLU A 74 5.82 9.03 -13.31
CA GLU A 74 6.64 10.04 -13.95
C GLU A 74 5.80 11.29 -14.19
N ARG A 75 6.45 12.45 -14.11
CA ARG A 75 5.86 13.72 -14.54
C ARG A 75 6.49 14.07 -15.88
N PRO A 76 5.73 14.68 -16.81
CA PRO A 76 6.31 15.10 -18.09
C PRO A 76 7.55 15.96 -17.83
N PRO A 77 8.66 15.73 -18.55
CA PRO A 77 9.76 16.69 -18.55
C PRO A 77 9.22 18.01 -19.12
N ASN A 78 9.57 19.12 -18.46
CA ASN A 78 9.22 20.45 -18.90
C ASN A 78 9.75 20.73 -20.31
#